data_AF-A0A6A3EPZ0-F1
#
_entry.id   AF-A0A6A3EPZ0-F1
#
_cell.length_a   1.000
_cell.length_b   1.000
_cell.length_c   1.000
_cell.angle_alpha   90.00
_cell.angle_beta   90.00
_cell.angle_gamma   90.00
#
_symmetry.space_group_name_H-M   'P 1'
#
loop_
_entity.id
_entity.type
_entity.pdbx_description
1 polymer ?
#
loop_
_entity_poly.entity_id
_entity_poly.type
_entity_poly.pdbx_seq_one_letter_code
_entity_poly.pdbx_strand_id
1 'polypeptide(L)' 'HVTAVVNYKSKSTNAAIQFMKGAECIQTAYCGFTDGYCSSTTLACTTRVEKNQQFAVKCPVSLTGMSFLTIVRLGK' A
#
# COMPACT_ATOMS: atom_id res chain seq x y z
N HIS A 1 -1.94 11.75 -8.58
CA HIS A 1 -2.50 10.99 -7.44
C HIS A 1 -2.11 9.54 -7.63
N VAL A 2 -1.55 8.91 -6.60
CA VAL A 2 -1.21 7.48 -6.63
C VAL A 2 -1.87 6.81 -5.45
N THR A 3 -2.56 5.71 -5.72
CA THR A 3 -3.32 4.96 -4.73
C THR A 3 -2.97 3.48 -4.84
N ALA A 4 -2.70 2.85 -3.70
CA ALA A 4 -2.53 1.43 -3.56
C ALA A 4 -3.63 0.88 -2.64
N VAL A 5 -4.37 -0.12 -3.10
CA VAL A 5 -5.29 -0.90 -2.27
C VAL A 5 -4.64 -2.25 -2.02
N VAL A 6 -4.41 -2.56 -0.76
CA VAL A 6 -3.68 -3.75 -0.31
C VAL A 6 -4.66 -4.62 0.46
N ASN A 7 -4.92 -5.81 -0.08
CA ASN A 7 -5.73 -6.82 0.57
C ASN A 7 -4.82 -7.85 1.22
N TYR A 8 -4.96 -8.03 2.53
CA TYR A 8 -4.04 -8.82 3.34
C TYR A 8 -4.75 -9.60 4.44
N LYS A 9 -4.04 -10.57 5.02
CA LYS A 9 -4.44 -11.30 6.22
C LYS A 9 -3.27 -11.38 7.18
N SER A 10 -3.39 -10.72 8.32
CA SER A 10 -2.41 -10.87 9.41
C SER A 10 -2.70 -12.14 10.21
N LYS A 11 -1.65 -12.87 10.60
CA LYS A 11 -1.75 -14.12 11.37
C LYS A 11 -1.76 -13.93 12.88
N SER A 12 -1.10 -12.91 13.41
CA SER A 12 -0.95 -12.77 14.87
C SER A 12 -0.44 -11.41 15.36
N THR A 13 0.16 -10.58 14.48
CA THR A 13 0.80 -9.33 14.91
C THR A 13 0.35 -8.15 14.08
N ASN A 14 0.36 -6.97 14.70
CA ASN A 14 0.29 -5.74 13.95
C ASN A 14 1.59 -5.56 13.18
N ALA A 15 1.51 -5.14 11.92
CA ALA A 15 2.66 -4.92 11.06
C ALA A 15 2.43 -3.70 10.18
N ALA A 16 3.52 -3.01 9.85
CA ALA A 16 3.47 -1.81 9.04
C ALA A 16 3.39 -2.19 7.56
N ILE A 17 2.30 -1.79 6.90
CA ILE A 17 2.19 -1.77 5.44
C ILE A 17 2.66 -0.40 4.97
N GLN A 18 3.73 -0.37 4.18
CA GLN A 18 4.39 0.87 3.78
C GLN A 18 4.24 1.10 2.28
N PHE A 19 3.83 2.30 1.91
CA PHE A 19 3.84 2.76 0.55
C PHE A 19 5.16 3.45 0.24
N MET A 20 5.87 2.96 -0.77
CA MET A 20 7.23 3.33 -1.11
C MET A 20 7.28 4.08 -2.44
N LYS A 21 8.09 5.14 -2.49
CA LYS A 21 8.50 5.84 -3.70
C LYS A 21 10.02 5.69 -3.84
N GLY A 22 10.46 4.72 -4.65
CA GLY A 22 11.85 4.26 -4.61
C GLY A 22 12.23 3.76 -3.20
N ALA A 23 13.22 4.39 -2.58
CA ALA A 23 13.66 4.06 -1.22
C ALA A 23 12.87 4.80 -0.10
N GLU A 24 12.12 5.84 -0.44
CA GLU A 24 11.38 6.67 0.50
C GLU A 24 10.05 6.02 0.89
N CYS A 25 9.74 5.94 2.18
CA CYS A 25 8.41 5.59 2.66
C CYS A 25 7.55 6.86 2.73
N ILE A 26 6.53 6.93 1.86
CA ILE A 26 5.66 8.11 1.74
C ILE A 26 4.36 7.98 2.54
N GLN A 27 3.99 6.76 2.92
CA GLN A 27 2.85 6.51 3.81
C GLN A 27 3.02 5.18 4.52
N THR A 28 2.58 5.10 5.77
CA THR A 28 2.49 3.85 6.53
C THR A 28 1.06 3.68 7.02
N ALA A 29 0.55 2.46 6.93
CA ALA A 29 -0.66 2.03 7.62
C ALA A 29 -0.34 0.75 8.41
N TYR A 30 -1.07 0.49 9.48
CA TYR A 30 -0.85 -0.70 10.31
C TYR A 30 -1.93 -1.72 10.01
N CYS A 31 -1.52 -2.96 9.71
CA CYS A 31 -2.46 -4.06 9.71
C CYS A 31 -2.87 -4.36 11.14
N GLY A 32 -4.17 -4.29 11.43
CA GLY A 32 -4.72 -4.82 12.68
C GLY A 32 -4.80 -6.34 12.58
N PHE A 33 -4.39 -7.06 13.61
CA PHE A 33 -4.77 -8.47 13.73
C PHE A 33 -6.24 -8.57 14.14
N THR A 34 -7.04 -9.23 13.30
CA THR A 34 -8.44 -9.58 13.59
C THR A 34 -8.64 -11.06 13.30
N ASP A 35 -8.17 -11.93 14.19
CA ASP A 35 -8.44 -13.38 14.22
C ASP A 35 -8.41 -14.11 12.86
N GLY A 36 -7.44 -13.76 12.01
CA GLY A 36 -7.29 -14.37 10.69
C GLY A 36 -8.33 -13.94 9.63
N TYR A 37 -9.12 -12.90 9.87
CA TYR A 37 -9.94 -12.26 8.84
C TYR A 37 -9.07 -11.58 7.77
N CYS A 38 -9.57 -11.57 6.54
CA CYS A 38 -9.00 -10.75 5.48
C CYS A 38 -9.37 -9.28 5.72
N SER A 39 -8.42 -8.39 5.51
CA SER A 39 -8.59 -6.95 5.65
C SER A 39 -8.10 -6.23 4.41
N SER A 40 -8.54 -5.00 4.24
CA SER A 40 -8.12 -4.11 3.17
C SER A 40 -7.60 -2.82 3.75
N THR A 41 -6.60 -2.22 3.12
CA THR A 41 -6.13 -0.89 3.46
C THR A 41 -5.74 -0.13 2.22
N THR A 42 -6.16 1.14 2.18
CA THR A 42 -5.84 2.07 1.10
C THR A 42 -4.72 3.00 1.54
N LEU A 43 -3.66 3.05 0.74
CA LEU A 43 -2.58 4.02 0.85
C LEU A 43 -2.70 4.95 -0.36
N ALA A 44 -2.75 6.26 -0.14
CA ALA A 44 -2.95 7.23 -1.20
C ALA A 44 -2.13 8.49 -0.94
N CYS A 45 -1.54 9.03 -2.01
CA CYS A 45 -0.79 10.27 -1.95
C CYS A 45 -0.94 11.09 -3.24
N THR A 46 -0.68 12.39 -3.14
CA THR A 46 -0.47 13.25 -4.30
C THR A 46 1.00 13.66 -4.33
N THR A 47 1.74 13.11 -5.30
CA THR A 47 3.15 13.40 -5.52
C THR A 47 3.42 13.67 -6.99
N ARG A 48 4.49 14.42 -7.26
CA ARG A 48 5.14 14.45 -8.57
C ARG A 48 5.70 13.06 -8.91
N VAL A 49 5.54 12.65 -10.17
CA VAL A 49 5.99 11.37 -10.71
C VAL A 49 6.98 11.65 -11.83
N GLU A 50 8.20 11.13 -11.70
CA GLU A 50 9.25 11.27 -12.71
C GLU A 50 9.29 10.04 -13.64
N LYS A 51 9.97 10.18 -14.78
CA LYS A 51 10.25 9.05 -15.66
C LYS A 51 11.01 7.97 -14.89
N ASN A 52 10.60 6.71 -15.06
CA ASN A 52 11.16 5.53 -14.37
C ASN A 52 11.00 5.53 -12.84
N GLN A 53 10.19 6.43 -12.27
CA GLN A 53 9.86 6.40 -10.85
C GLN A 53 9.16 5.09 -10.50
N GLN A 54 9.69 4.39 -9.49
CA GLN A 54 9.07 3.18 -8.97
C GLN A 54 8.20 3.49 -7.76
N PHE A 55 7.05 2.82 -7.72
CA PHE A 55 6.15 2.76 -6.59
C PHE A 55 6.00 1.31 -6.17
N ALA A 56 6.06 1.05 -4.87
CA ALA A 56 5.92 -0.30 -4.33
C ALA A 56 5.19 -0.28 -3.00
N VAL A 57 4.56 -1.39 -2.63
CA VAL A 57 4.03 -1.60 -1.29
C VAL A 57 4.87 -2.66 -0.60
N LYS A 58 5.40 -2.35 0.58
CA LYS A 58 5.94 -3.35 1.49
C LYS A 58 4.82 -3.85 2.39
N CYS A 59 4.45 -5.11 2.22
CA CYS A 59 3.45 -5.79 3.03
C CYS A 59 4.10 -7.00 3.70
N PRO A 60 4.44 -6.92 5.00
CA PRO A 60 5.12 -8.01 5.72
C PRO A 60 4.17 -9.14 6.14
N VAL A 61 2.88 -9.04 5.79
CA VAL A 61 1.87 -10.08 6.03
C VAL A 61 1.39 -10.66 4.70
N SER A 62 0.70 -11.79 4.75
CA SER A 62 0.22 -12.48 3.55
C SER A 62 -0.77 -11.60 2.78
N LEU A 63 -0.52 -11.43 1.48
CA LEU A 63 -1.49 -10.87 0.55
C LEU A 63 -2.63 -11.87 0.33
N THR A 64 -3.84 -11.35 0.20
CA THR A 64 -5.05 -12.14 -0.06
C THR A 64 -5.89 -11.45 -1.12
N GLY A 65 -6.44 -12.20 -2.08
CA GLY A 65 -7.21 -11.61 -3.17
C GLY A 65 -6.36 -10.70 -4.06
N MET A 66 -7.03 -9.84 -4.82
CA MET A 66 -6.38 -8.94 -5.78
C MET A 66 -6.08 -7.59 -5.14
N SER A 67 -4.82 -7.14 -5.20
CA SER A 67 -4.43 -5.78 -4.78
C SER A 67 -4.21 -4.91 -6.02
N PHE A 68 -4.38 -3.60 -5.87
CA PHE A 68 -4.34 -2.66 -6.99
C PHE A 68 -3.38 -1.51 -6.71
N LEU A 69 -2.66 -1.07 -7.74
CA LEU A 69 -1.91 0.19 -7.74
C LEU A 69 -2.42 1.02 -8.92
N THR A 70 -2.91 2.22 -8.63
CA THR A 70 -3.50 3.12 -9.61
C THR A 70 -2.77 4.46 -9.60
N ILE A 71 -2.41 4.94 -10.78
CA ILE A 71 -1.84 6.27 -10.99
C ILE A 71 -2.84 7.09 -11.79
N VAL A 72 -3.25 8.22 -11.24
CA VAL A 72 -4.13 9.20 -11.89
C VAL A 72 -3.35 10.50 -12.07
N ARG A 73 -3.22 10.97 -13.32
CA ARG A 73 -2.68 12.30 -13.61
C ARG A 73 -3.67 13.35 -13.09
N LEU A 74 -3.17 14.29 -12.28
CA LEU A 74 -3.96 15.44 -11.83
C LEU A 74 -3.59 16.64 -12.71
N GLY A 75 -4.59 17.33 -13.25
CA GLY A 75 -4.41 18.44 -14.19
C GLY A 75 -4.76 18.07 -15.64
N LYS A 76 -4.83 19.09 -16.50
CA LYS A 76 -5.04 18.93 -17.94
C LYS A 76 -3.75 18.48 -18.65
#